data_AF-A0A7R8VTL4-F1
#
_entry.id   AF-A0A7R8VTL4-F1
#
_cell.length_a   1.000
_cell.length_b   1.000
_cell.length_c   1.000
_cell.angle_alpha   90.00
_cell.angle_beta   90.00
_cell.angle_gamma   90.00
#
_symmetry.space_group_name_H-M   'P 1'
#
loop_
_entity.id
_entity.type
_entity.pdbx_description
1 polymer ?
#
loop_
_entity_poly.entity_id
_entity_poly.type
_entity_poly.pdbx_seq_one_letter_code
_entity_poly.pdbx_strand_id
1 'polypeptide(L)'
;MFLQESDYFTDRGEFRVDAEGTPTLLNCLMYKLSYYKFGEFKMDYRSPAGFDRTRNAIIGNKNFELTYLEEAYTTEHWLVRIYKVKKPDEFNRPRIPVTERKIKRTKLFISKKTNKRKKGAIKNKPVVVKGRKAS
;
A
#
# COMPACT_ATOMS: atom_id res chain seq x y z
N MET A 1 9.56 18.08 18.35
CA MET A 1 10.69 17.38 17.70
C MET A 1 10.71 17.85 16.26
N PHE A 2 11.63 18.74 15.93
CA PHE A 2 11.73 19.40 14.64
C PHE A 2 12.75 18.66 13.75
N LEU A 3 12.68 18.93 12.45
CA LEU A 3 13.60 18.40 11.45
C LEU A 3 15.05 18.83 11.76
N GLN A 4 15.97 17.87 11.87
CA GLN A 4 17.41 18.11 11.96
C GLN A 4 18.11 17.56 10.72
N GLU A 5 18.97 18.37 10.12
CA GLU A 5 19.70 18.01 8.90
C GLU A 5 20.65 16.82 9.14
N SER A 6 21.30 16.75 10.30
CA SER A 6 22.20 15.65 10.68
C SER A 6 21.56 14.27 10.59
N ASP A 7 20.25 14.15 10.83
CA ASP A 7 19.53 12.87 10.82
C ASP A 7 19.44 12.25 9.43
N TYR A 8 19.69 13.03 8.37
CA TYR A 8 19.68 12.57 6.97
C TYR A 8 21.03 12.07 6.49
N PHE A 9 22.10 12.25 7.28
CA PHE A 9 23.45 11.80 6.95
C PHE A 9 23.79 10.54 7.73
N THR A 10 24.56 9.64 7.12
CA THR A 10 25.10 8.47 7.82
C THR A 10 26.07 8.89 8.92
N ASP A 11 26.48 7.97 9.79
CA ASP A 11 27.49 8.23 10.83
C ASP A 11 28.84 8.71 10.27
N ARG A 12 29.08 8.47 8.97
CA ARG A 12 30.25 8.92 8.22
C ARG A 12 30.07 10.31 7.58
N GLY A 13 28.90 10.92 7.72
CA GLY A 13 28.55 12.19 7.10
C GLY A 13 28.16 12.08 5.62
N GLU A 14 27.87 10.87 5.11
CA GLU A 14 27.52 10.67 3.70
C GLU A 14 26.01 10.77 3.47
N PHE A 15 25.60 11.37 2.34
CA PHE A 15 24.20 11.39 1.91
C PHE A 15 23.94 10.28 0.88
N ARG A 16 23.35 9.17 1.34
CA ARG A 16 23.16 7.95 0.52
C ARG A 16 21.68 7.57 0.38
N VAL A 17 21.27 7.12 -0.81
CA VAL A 17 19.88 6.67 -1.11
C VAL A 17 19.75 5.15 -1.21
N ASP A 18 20.86 4.44 -1.04
CA ASP A 18 20.95 2.99 -1.06
C ASP A 18 20.60 2.37 0.30
N ALA A 19 20.89 1.09 0.46
CA ALA A 19 20.60 0.36 1.69
C ALA A 19 21.39 0.86 2.92
N GLU A 20 22.47 1.63 2.71
CA GLU A 20 23.27 2.24 3.77
C GLU A 20 22.77 3.65 4.15
N GLY A 21 21.74 4.16 3.46
CA GLY A 21 21.10 5.43 3.81
C GLY A 21 20.41 5.39 5.18
N THR A 22 20.26 6.55 5.82
CA THR A 22 19.65 6.60 7.16
C THR A 22 18.17 6.21 7.12
N PRO A 23 17.65 5.60 8.21
CA PRO A 23 16.23 5.32 8.33
C PRO A 23 15.36 6.58 8.20
N THR A 24 15.86 7.74 8.62
CA THR A 24 15.16 9.03 8.50
C THR A 24 14.99 9.44 7.04
N LEU A 25 16.05 9.31 6.23
CA LEU A 25 16.01 9.60 4.80
C LEU A 25 15.12 8.59 4.04
N LEU A 26 15.31 7.29 4.27
CA LEU A 26 14.54 6.23 3.61
C LEU A 26 13.04 6.24 3.98
N ASN A 27 12.68 6.85 5.11
CA ASN A 27 11.29 7.02 5.53
C ASN A 27 10.69 8.38 5.24
N CYS A 28 11.49 9.34 4.77
CA CYS A 28 11.01 10.69 4.52
C CYS A 28 9.95 10.72 3.41
N LEU A 29 9.07 11.73 3.47
CA LEU A 29 7.99 11.86 2.51
C LEU A 29 8.53 11.98 1.08
N MET A 30 9.58 12.80 0.89
CA MET A 30 10.18 13.03 -0.42
C MET A 30 10.68 11.70 -1.04
N TYR A 31 11.48 10.92 -0.30
CA TYR A 31 11.99 9.63 -0.76
C TYR A 31 10.87 8.69 -1.19
N LYS A 32 9.82 8.59 -0.36
CA LYS A 32 8.67 7.73 -0.65
C LYS A 32 7.92 8.18 -1.90
N LEU A 33 7.78 9.47 -2.13
CA LEU A 33 7.11 9.97 -3.33
C LEU A 33 7.98 9.77 -4.58
N SER A 34 9.26 10.09 -4.54
CA SER A 34 10.12 9.92 -5.72
C SER A 34 10.29 8.46 -6.13
N TYR A 35 10.47 7.55 -5.17
CA TYR A 35 10.75 6.13 -5.45
C TYR A 35 9.55 5.20 -5.34
N TYR A 36 8.32 5.72 -5.31
CA TYR A 36 7.12 4.87 -5.26
C TYR A 36 7.06 3.92 -6.46
N LYS A 37 7.01 2.60 -6.20
CA LYS A 37 7.07 1.51 -7.21
C LYS A 37 8.35 1.49 -8.07
N PHE A 38 9.37 2.27 -7.72
CA PHE A 38 10.61 2.32 -8.50
C PHE A 38 11.45 1.05 -8.34
N GLY A 39 11.30 0.31 -7.24
CA GLY A 39 12.08 -0.90 -6.95
C GLY A 39 11.91 -2.05 -7.95
N GLU A 40 10.76 -2.13 -8.61
CA GLU A 40 10.46 -3.14 -9.65
C GLU A 40 10.74 -2.63 -11.06
N PHE A 41 10.93 -1.32 -11.19
CA PHE A 41 11.10 -0.65 -12.48
C PHE A 41 12.54 -0.81 -12.99
N LYS A 42 12.66 -1.18 -14.26
CA LYS A 42 13.93 -1.32 -14.98
C LYS A 42 13.95 -0.34 -16.14
N MET A 43 14.79 0.69 -16.03
CA MET A 43 15.00 1.66 -17.11
C MET A 43 15.76 1.05 -18.29
N ASP A 44 16.89 0.38 -18.00
CA ASP A 44 17.76 -0.21 -19.02
C ASP A 44 17.82 -1.72 -18.86
N TYR A 45 17.94 -2.45 -19.98
CA TYR A 45 18.05 -3.91 -19.97
C TYR A 45 19.27 -4.41 -19.16
N ARG A 46 20.34 -3.62 -19.12
CA ARG A 46 21.59 -3.95 -18.43
C ARG A 46 21.61 -3.53 -16.96
N SER A 47 20.74 -2.61 -16.57
CA SER A 47 20.74 -2.05 -15.21
C SER A 47 19.84 -2.87 -14.29
N PRO A 48 20.19 -3.02 -13.00
CA PRO A 48 19.32 -3.70 -12.04
C PRO A 48 18.02 -2.92 -11.81
N ALA A 49 16.98 -3.60 -11.31
CA ALA A 49 15.71 -2.96 -10.96
C ALA A 49 15.89 -2.00 -9.78
N GLY A 50 15.26 -0.81 -9.86
CA GLY A 50 15.41 0.24 -8.87
C GLY A 50 16.79 0.93 -8.88
N PHE A 51 17.45 0.97 -10.04
CA PHE A 51 18.71 1.69 -10.19
C PHE A 51 18.48 3.16 -10.54
N ASP A 52 18.95 4.06 -9.69
CA ASP A 52 18.93 5.50 -9.93
C ASP A 52 20.19 5.91 -10.71
N ARG A 53 20.00 6.35 -11.96
CA ARG A 53 21.08 6.78 -12.86
C ARG A 53 21.77 8.06 -12.42
N THR A 54 21.08 8.95 -11.71
CA THR A 54 21.67 10.23 -11.27
C THR A 54 22.58 10.04 -10.07
N ARG A 55 22.22 9.11 -9.18
CA ARG A 55 22.98 8.77 -7.97
C ARG A 55 23.90 7.57 -8.14
N ASN A 56 23.81 6.86 -9.27
CA ASN A 56 24.53 5.63 -9.56
C ASN A 56 24.41 4.57 -8.45
N ALA A 57 23.21 4.43 -7.89
CA ALA A 57 22.95 3.56 -6.75
C ALA A 57 21.64 2.80 -6.88
N ILE A 58 21.58 1.60 -6.30
CA ILE A 58 20.34 0.84 -6.17
C ILE A 58 19.61 1.36 -4.93
N ILE A 59 18.33 1.68 -5.06
CA ILE A 59 17.56 2.20 -3.94
C ILE A 59 17.50 1.21 -2.77
N GLY A 60 17.63 1.73 -1.55
CA GLY A 60 17.62 0.93 -0.33
C GLY A 60 16.24 0.33 -0.02
N ASN A 61 15.19 1.16 -0.02
CA ASN A 61 13.84 0.72 0.32
C ASN A 61 12.96 0.56 -0.92
N LYS A 62 12.82 -0.68 -1.38
CA LYS A 62 12.09 -1.03 -2.62
C LYS A 62 10.58 -1.20 -2.42
N ASN A 63 10.17 -1.66 -1.23
CA ASN A 63 8.82 -2.17 -0.98
C ASN A 63 8.16 -1.34 0.11
N PHE A 64 7.39 -0.33 -0.30
CA PHE A 64 6.57 0.46 0.61
C PHE A 64 5.29 0.92 -0.08
N GLU A 65 4.26 1.13 0.73
CA GLU A 65 2.95 1.61 0.27
C GLU A 65 2.67 3.01 0.80
N LEU A 66 1.92 3.79 0.02
CA LEU A 66 1.45 5.11 0.43
C LEU A 66 0.10 5.00 1.13
N THR A 67 0.08 5.38 2.41
CA THR A 67 -1.13 5.34 3.23
C THR A 67 -2.09 6.48 2.90
N TYR A 68 -1.60 7.72 2.97
CA TYR A 68 -2.41 8.96 2.86
C TYR A 68 -2.44 9.57 1.46
N LEU A 69 -1.55 9.12 0.57
CA LEU A 69 -1.39 9.63 -0.78
C LEU A 69 -1.67 8.51 -1.79
N GLU A 70 -2.17 8.89 -2.96
CA GLU A 70 -2.31 8.00 -4.12
C GLU A 70 -1.62 8.64 -5.34
N GLU A 71 -1.05 7.80 -6.19
CA GLU A 71 -0.44 8.22 -7.45
C GLU A 71 -1.56 8.61 -8.42
N ALA A 72 -1.60 9.89 -8.82
CA ALA A 72 -2.62 10.42 -9.72
C ALA A 72 -2.13 10.43 -11.17
N TYR A 73 -0.86 10.77 -11.39
CA TYR A 73 -0.25 10.78 -12.72
C TYR A 73 1.28 10.65 -12.61
N THR A 74 1.88 9.92 -13.55
CA THR A 74 3.33 9.80 -13.70
C THR A 74 3.66 9.92 -15.18
N THR A 75 4.61 10.78 -15.55
CA THR A 75 5.04 10.95 -16.94
C THR A 75 5.73 9.70 -17.47
N GLU A 76 5.79 9.52 -18.79
CA GLU A 76 6.42 8.37 -19.46
C GLU A 76 7.86 8.10 -19.00
N HIS A 77 8.70 9.14 -18.94
CA HIS A 77 10.09 9.02 -18.50
C HIS A 77 10.28 9.25 -16.98
N TRP A 78 9.19 9.26 -16.21
CA TRP A 78 9.19 9.41 -14.74
C TRP A 78 9.91 10.68 -14.24
N LEU A 79 9.93 11.75 -15.05
CA LEU A 79 10.45 13.06 -14.66
C LEU A 79 9.50 13.80 -13.70
N VAL A 80 8.19 13.66 -13.90
CA VAL A 80 7.17 14.30 -13.07
C VAL A 80 6.21 13.25 -12.52
N ARG A 81 5.95 13.35 -11.21
CA ARG A 81 5.01 12.50 -10.47
C ARG A 81 4.04 13.38 -9.70
N ILE A 82 2.75 13.16 -9.92
CA ILE A 82 1.67 13.92 -9.29
C ILE A 82 0.93 12.97 -8.35
N TYR A 83 0.87 13.37 -7.08
CA TYR A 83 0.18 12.63 -6.03
C TYR A 83 -1.06 13.39 -5.59
N LYS A 84 -2.12 12.64 -5.30
CA LYS A 84 -3.35 13.17 -4.73
C LYS A 84 -3.47 12.75 -3.27
N VAL A 85 -3.90 13.68 -2.43
CA VAL A 85 -4.20 13.42 -1.02
C VAL A 85 -5.53 12.68 -0.92
N LYS A 86 -5.52 11.52 -0.25
CA LYS A 86 -6.73 10.76 0.02
C LYS A 86 -7.61 11.50 1.01
N LYS A 87 -8.92 11.30 0.92
CA LYS A 87 -9.86 11.93 1.86
C LYS A 87 -9.65 11.36 3.27
N PRO A 88 -9.85 12.16 4.33
CA PRO A 88 -9.75 11.71 5.72
C PRO A 88 -10.55 10.43 6.01
N ASP A 89 -11.73 10.30 5.41
CA ASP A 89 -12.62 9.15 5.62
C ASP A 89 -12.05 7.81 5.10
N GLU A 90 -11.11 7.85 4.15
CA GLU A 90 -10.55 6.65 3.51
C GLU A 90 -9.50 5.96 4.38
N PHE A 91 -8.74 6.71 5.18
CA PHE A 91 -7.64 6.16 5.99
C PHE A 91 -7.94 6.13 7.49
N ASN A 92 -8.91 6.91 7.97
CA ASN A 92 -9.22 7.01 9.41
C ASN A 92 -10.05 5.81 9.94
N ARG A 93 -10.30 4.79 9.11
CA ARG A 93 -10.99 3.54 9.50
C ARG A 93 -10.11 2.32 9.20
N PRO A 94 -8.96 2.15 9.89
CA PRO A 94 -8.11 0.99 9.67
C PRO A 94 -8.86 -0.30 9.98
N ARG A 95 -8.66 -1.33 9.15
CA ARG A 95 -9.22 -2.65 9.40
C ARG A 95 -8.48 -3.31 10.55
N ILE A 96 -9.13 -3.38 11.71
CA ILE A 96 -8.57 -4.08 12.88
C ILE A 96 -8.61 -5.60 12.62
N PRO A 97 -7.46 -6.30 12.66
CA PRO A 97 -7.37 -7.76 12.61
C PRO A 97 -8.30 -8.39 13.66
N VAL A 98 -8.84 -9.58 13.38
CA VAL A 98 -9.80 -10.23 14.29
C VAL A 98 -9.18 -10.51 15.66
N THR A 99 -7.88 -10.80 15.69
CA THR A 99 -7.06 -11.06 16.88
C THR A 99 -7.00 -9.88 17.84
N GLU A 100 -6.95 -8.65 17.32
CA GLU A 100 -6.78 -7.41 18.09
C GLU A 100 -8.11 -6.79 18.55
N ARG A 101 -9.24 -7.40 18.22
CA ARG A 101 -10.56 -6.86 18.58
C ARG A 101 -10.87 -7.14 20.05
N LYS A 102 -11.10 -6.06 20.82
CA LYS A 102 -11.61 -6.12 22.20
C LYS A 102 -12.96 -6.84 22.29
N ILE A 103 -13.86 -6.61 21.34
CA ILE A 103 -15.18 -7.25 21.28
C ILE A 103 -15.12 -8.40 20.27
N LYS A 104 -15.07 -9.64 20.78
CA LYS A 104 -15.03 -10.86 19.96
C LYS A 104 -16.45 -11.27 19.56
N ARG A 105 -16.72 -11.40 18.26
CA ARG A 105 -17.95 -12.03 17.77
C ARG A 105 -17.78 -13.55 17.80
N THR A 106 -18.58 -14.25 18.59
CA THR A 106 -18.55 -15.71 18.76
C THR A 106 -18.99 -16.50 17.52
N LYS A 107 -19.79 -15.91 16.62
CA LYS A 107 -20.22 -16.55 15.36
C LYS A 107 -19.72 -15.74 14.15
N LEU A 108 -18.50 -16.03 13.70
CA LEU A 108 -17.96 -15.50 12.46
C LEU A 108 -18.62 -16.22 11.28
N PHE A 109 -19.42 -15.49 10.50
CA PHE A 109 -19.95 -16.02 9.24
C PHE A 109 -18.84 -16.01 8.18
N ILE A 110 -18.36 -17.20 7.80
CA ILE A 110 -17.47 -17.36 6.66
C ILE A 110 -18.31 -17.37 5.38
N SER A 111 -17.99 -16.47 4.45
CA SER A 111 -18.65 -16.41 3.16
C SER A 111 -18.44 -17.71 2.39
N LYS A 112 -19.54 -18.37 1.98
CA LYS A 112 -19.52 -19.51 1.05
C LYS A 112 -19.59 -19.08 -0.43
N LYS A 113 -19.30 -17.81 -0.72
CA LYS A 113 -19.35 -17.29 -2.10
C LYS A 113 -18.13 -17.77 -2.89
N THR A 114 -18.37 -18.20 -4.11
CA THR A 114 -17.33 -18.54 -5.10
C THR A 114 -17.65 -17.82 -6.41
N ASN A 115 -16.72 -17.83 -7.38
CA ASN A 115 -16.98 -17.24 -8.71
C ASN A 115 -18.25 -17.82 -9.37
N LYS A 116 -18.56 -19.09 -9.13
CA LYS A 116 -19.79 -19.75 -9.60
C LYS A 116 -20.99 -19.52 -8.67
N ARG A 117 -20.79 -19.42 -7.35
CA ARG A 117 -21.86 -19.24 -6.36
C ARG A 117 -21.80 -17.84 -5.74
N LYS A 118 -22.48 -16.88 -6.37
CA LYS A 118 -22.52 -15.48 -5.91
C LYS A 118 -23.61 -15.16 -4.86
N LYS A 119 -24.47 -16.14 -4.51
CA LYS A 119 -25.57 -15.95 -3.54
C LYS A 119 -25.05 -15.80 -2.10
N GLY A 120 -25.50 -14.74 -1.42
CA GLY A 120 -25.24 -14.52 0.02
C GLY A 120 -26.10 -15.40 0.93
N ALA A 121 -25.87 -15.29 2.24
CA ALA A 121 -26.67 -15.96 3.27
C ALA A 121 -27.45 -14.92 4.09
N ILE A 122 -28.71 -15.25 4.39
CA ILE A 122 -29.59 -14.48 5.27
C ILE A 122 -29.84 -15.37 6.50
N LYS A 123 -29.63 -14.83 7.72
CA LYS A 123 -29.74 -15.63 8.96
C LYS A 123 -31.14 -16.20 9.18
N ASN A 124 -32.18 -15.47 8.78
CA ASN A 124 -33.58 -15.86 8.92
C ASN A 124 -34.27 -15.84 7.54
N LYS A 125 -33.81 -16.68 6.61
CA LYS A 125 -34.43 -16.73 5.28
C LYS A 125 -35.79 -17.45 5.37
N PRO A 126 -36.92 -16.81 5.01
CA PRO A 126 -38.21 -17.49 5.00
C PRO A 126 -38.22 -18.61 3.96
N VAL A 127 -38.84 -19.74 4.32
CA VAL A 127 -39.02 -20.88 3.40
C VAL A 127 -40.18 -20.56 2.47
N VAL A 128 -39.89 -20.44 1.18
CA VAL A 128 -40.94 -20.24 0.16
C VAL A 128 -41.57 -21.59 -0.14
N VAL A 129 -42.79 -21.82 0.35
CA VAL A 129 -43.61 -22.98 -0.02
C VAL A 129 -44.43 -22.59 -1.26
N LYS A 130 -44.15 -23.21 -2.41
CA LYS A 130 -44.97 -23.00 -3.62
C LYS A 130 -46.25 -23.83 -3.50
N GLY A 131 -47.41 -23.18 -3.57
CA GLY A 131 -48.70 -23.88 -3.60
C GLY A 131 -48.80 -24.82 -4.80
N ARG A 132 -49.34 -26.04 -4.58
CA ARG A 132 -49.71 -26.94 -5.67
C ARG A 132 -51.11 -26.54 -6.16
N LYS A 133 -51.28 -26.46 -7.49
CA LYS A 133 -52.59 -26.23 -8.10
C LYS A 133 -53.47 -27.45 -7.81
N ALA A 134 -54.65 -27.24 -7.22
CA ALA A 134 -55.63 -28.31 -7.07
C ALA A 134 -56.01 -28.82 -8.46
N SER A 135 -55.94 -30.13 -8.64
CA SER A 135 -56.30 -30.86 -9.87
C SER A 135 -57.78 -30.72 -10.19
#